data_AF-A0A0B5FPA5-F1
#
_entry.id   AF-A0A0B5FPA5-F1
#
_cell.length_a   1.000
_cell.length_b   1.000
_cell.length_c   1.000
_cell.angle_alpha   90.00
_cell.angle_beta   90.00
_cell.angle_gamma   90.00
#
_symmetry.space_group_name_H-M   'P 1'
#
loop_
_entity.id
_entity.type
_entity.pdbx_description
1 polymer ?
#
loop_
_entity_poly.entity_id
_entity_poly.type
_entity_poly.pdbx_seq_one_letter_code
_entity_poly.pdbx_strand_id
1 'polypeptide(L)'
;MNNDNLKSDFEGLKNWIVRKSDEHRSCRQEEREWQAECIEADVLRKIFDFGVKAGLRVSWCDIEKVLAAEDDEDPEVPEEGIQETLFDVWQRVTDPDMDDRGIEASTEVRELFKLFEESFWPAEDEP
;
A
#
# COMPACT_ATOMS: atom_id res chain seq x y z
N MET A 1 13.00 -14.78 12.93
CA MET A 1 11.96 -15.03 11.90
C MET A 1 12.60 -15.83 10.78
N ASN A 2 11.99 -16.92 10.33
CA ASN A 2 12.52 -17.74 9.23
C ASN A 2 12.26 -17.06 7.89
N ASN A 3 13.30 -16.95 7.04
CA ASN A 3 13.20 -16.35 5.70
C ASN A 3 12.14 -17.04 4.81
N ASP A 4 11.84 -18.32 5.05
CA ASP A 4 10.84 -19.07 4.29
C ASP A 4 9.41 -18.55 4.48
N ASN A 5 9.09 -17.98 5.66
CA ASN A 5 7.77 -17.42 5.94
C ASN A 5 7.56 -16.10 5.20
N LEU A 6 8.56 -15.20 5.20
CA LEU A 6 8.48 -13.92 4.49
C LEU A 6 8.27 -14.11 2.99
N LYS A 7 8.98 -15.08 2.40
CA LYS A 7 8.81 -15.40 0.98
C LYS A 7 7.42 -15.97 0.65
N SER A 8 6.89 -16.83 1.51
CA SER A 8 5.53 -17.36 1.36
C SER A 8 4.49 -16.26 1.49
N ASP A 9 4.65 -15.37 2.47
CA ASP A 9 3.76 -14.23 2.71
C ASP A 9 3.78 -13.26 1.52
N PHE A 10 4.96 -12.98 0.98
CA PHE A 10 5.16 -12.15 -0.21
C PHE A 10 4.40 -12.69 -1.44
N GLU A 11 4.60 -13.95 -1.81
CA GLU A 11 3.90 -14.55 -2.96
C GLU A 11 2.39 -14.68 -2.71
N GLY A 12 1.99 -14.98 -1.46
CA GLY A 12 0.59 -14.97 -1.07
C GLY A 12 -0.06 -13.60 -1.26
N LEU A 13 0.64 -12.53 -0.85
CA LEU A 13 0.17 -11.16 -0.96
C LEU A 13 0.06 -10.70 -2.41
N LYS A 14 1.03 -11.04 -3.28
CA LYS A 14 0.95 -10.75 -4.73
C LYS A 14 -0.31 -11.33 -5.36
N ASN A 15 -0.59 -12.61 -5.12
CA ASN A 15 -1.80 -13.26 -5.64
C ASN A 15 -3.08 -12.61 -5.09
N TRP A 16 -3.05 -12.19 -3.83
CA TRP A 16 -4.18 -11.53 -3.20
C TRP A 16 -4.43 -10.12 -3.78
N ILE A 17 -3.38 -9.33 -4.05
CA ILE A 17 -3.47 -8.00 -4.71
C ILE A 17 -4.17 -8.14 -6.06
N VAL A 18 -3.71 -9.07 -6.91
CA VAL A 18 -4.29 -9.28 -8.24
C VAL A 18 -5.78 -9.62 -8.15
N ARG A 19 -6.15 -10.56 -7.27
CA ARG A 19 -7.57 -10.91 -7.04
C ARG A 19 -8.40 -9.71 -6.56
N LYS A 20 -7.84 -8.88 -5.68
CA LYS A 20 -8.51 -7.66 -5.21
C LYS A 20 -8.67 -6.61 -6.31
N SER A 21 -7.73 -6.53 -7.26
CA SER A 21 -7.88 -5.65 -8.42
C SER A 21 -9.05 -6.05 -9.32
N ASP A 22 -9.35 -7.35 -9.46
CA ASP A 22 -10.53 -7.84 -10.20
C ASP A 22 -11.83 -7.49 -9.48
N GLU A 23 -11.87 -7.64 -8.16
CA GLU A 23 -13.01 -7.20 -7.31
C GLU A 23 -13.22 -5.68 -7.44
N HIS A 24 -12.15 -4.90 -7.39
CA HIS A 24 -12.17 -3.44 -7.56
C HIS A 24 -12.75 -3.03 -8.92
N ARG A 25 -12.26 -3.63 -10.02
CA ARG A 25 -12.79 -3.37 -11.38
C ARG A 25 -14.28 -3.68 -11.48
N SER A 26 -14.73 -4.77 -10.84
CA SER A 26 -16.15 -5.14 -10.82
C SER A 26 -16.99 -4.11 -10.05
N CYS A 27 -16.51 -3.63 -8.90
CA CYS A 27 -17.18 -2.56 -8.13
C CYS A 27 -17.32 -1.27 -8.94
N ARG A 28 -16.28 -0.85 -9.68
CA ARG A 28 -16.35 0.34 -10.55
C ARG A 28 -17.38 0.20 -11.67
N GLN A 29 -17.50 -0.98 -12.28
CA GLN A 29 -18.52 -1.24 -13.32
C GLN A 29 -19.95 -1.21 -12.77
N GLU A 30 -20.14 -1.58 -11.50
CA GLU A 30 -21.43 -1.56 -10.82
C GLU A 30 -21.74 -0.20 -10.13
N GLU A 31 -20.97 0.86 -10.43
CA GLU A 31 -21.09 2.20 -9.80
C GLU A 31 -20.97 2.18 -8.27
N ARG A 32 -20.19 1.24 -7.72
CA ARG A 32 -19.93 1.10 -6.28
C ARG A 32 -18.59 1.70 -5.89
N GLU A 33 -18.42 3.00 -6.16
CA GLU A 33 -17.18 3.75 -5.94
C GLU A 33 -16.65 3.61 -4.51
N TRP A 34 -17.51 3.75 -3.50
CA TRP A 34 -17.10 3.58 -2.10
C TRP A 34 -16.54 2.18 -1.79
N GLN A 35 -17.09 1.12 -2.41
CA GLN A 35 -16.57 -0.23 -2.22
C GLN A 35 -15.21 -0.40 -2.92
N ALA A 36 -15.05 0.24 -4.09
CA ALA A 36 -13.80 0.25 -4.82
C ALA A 36 -12.68 0.91 -3.99
N GLU A 37 -12.95 2.10 -3.44
CA GLU A 37 -12.03 2.82 -2.53
C GLU A 37 -11.69 2.00 -1.28
N CYS A 38 -12.68 1.33 -0.68
CA CYS A 38 -12.43 0.45 0.47
C CYS A 38 -11.50 -0.72 0.13
N ILE A 39 -11.57 -1.26 -1.09
CA ILE A 39 -10.66 -2.32 -1.55
C ILE A 39 -9.25 -1.76 -1.72
N GLU A 40 -9.10 -0.59 -2.35
CA GLU A 40 -7.80 0.08 -2.50
C GLU A 40 -7.14 0.30 -1.13
N ALA A 41 -7.88 0.85 -0.16
CA ALA A 41 -7.39 1.11 1.19
C ALA A 41 -6.99 -0.17 1.94
N ASP A 42 -7.80 -1.25 1.89
CA ASP A 42 -7.47 -2.54 2.53
C ASP A 42 -6.21 -3.15 1.90
N VAL A 43 -6.08 -3.08 0.57
CA VAL A 43 -4.91 -3.60 -0.12
C VAL A 43 -3.65 -2.84 0.26
N LEU A 44 -3.72 -1.51 0.22
CA LEU A 44 -2.61 -0.66 0.59
C LEU A 44 -2.17 -0.93 2.04
N ARG A 45 -3.11 -0.98 2.98
CA ARG A 45 -2.82 -1.28 4.40
C ARG A 45 -2.15 -2.65 4.58
N LYS A 46 -2.56 -3.68 3.83
CA LYS A 46 -1.89 -5.00 3.88
C LYS A 46 -0.46 -4.99 3.34
N ILE A 47 -0.18 -4.18 2.33
CA ILE A 47 1.19 -4.00 1.82
C ILE A 47 2.06 -3.35 2.89
N PHE A 48 1.54 -2.34 3.58
CA PHE A 48 2.23 -1.72 4.72
C PHE A 48 2.46 -2.69 5.89
N ASP A 49 1.47 -3.51 6.27
CA ASP A 49 1.63 -4.55 7.29
C ASP A 49 2.77 -5.53 6.96
N PHE A 50 2.88 -5.92 5.68
CA PHE A 50 4.02 -6.72 5.20
C PHE A 50 5.31 -5.90 5.22
N GLY A 51 5.25 -4.66 4.76
CA GLY A 51 6.37 -3.74 4.68
C GLY A 51 7.07 -3.57 6.01
N VAL A 52 6.32 -3.29 7.08
CA VAL A 52 6.83 -3.21 8.45
C VAL A 52 7.58 -4.48 8.86
N LYS A 53 6.98 -5.65 8.63
CA LYS A 53 7.61 -6.95 8.93
C LYS A 53 8.87 -7.20 8.11
N ALA A 54 8.92 -6.67 6.90
CA ALA A 54 10.04 -6.73 5.97
C ALA A 54 11.08 -5.60 6.18
N GLY A 55 10.87 -4.72 7.17
CA GLY A 55 11.80 -3.67 7.55
C GLY A 55 11.62 -2.32 6.88
N LEU A 56 10.43 -2.01 6.36
CA LEU A 56 10.04 -0.68 5.90
C LEU A 56 10.26 0.35 7.03
N ARG A 57 10.98 1.43 6.73
CA ARG A 57 11.18 2.56 7.64
C ARG A 57 10.86 3.87 6.92
N VAL A 58 10.14 4.74 7.60
CA VAL A 58 9.80 6.07 7.13
C VAL A 58 10.43 7.07 8.11
N SER A 59 11.32 7.94 7.63
CA SER A 59 12.13 8.79 8.53
C SER A 59 11.32 9.87 9.28
N TRP A 60 10.13 10.18 8.77
CA TRP A 60 9.32 11.32 9.17
C TRP A 60 8.00 10.94 9.86
N CYS A 61 7.66 9.66 9.95
CA CYS A 61 6.53 9.18 10.74
C CYS A 61 6.76 7.75 11.25
N ASP A 62 6.07 7.37 12.32
CA ASP A 62 6.07 5.99 12.82
C ASP A 62 4.95 5.20 12.13
N ILE A 63 5.30 4.52 11.04
CA ILE A 63 4.33 3.81 10.21
C ILE A 63 3.61 2.68 10.98
N GLU A 64 4.26 2.06 11.98
CA GLU A 64 3.62 1.03 12.80
C GLU A 64 2.48 1.61 13.62
N LYS A 65 2.65 2.83 14.14
CA LYS A 65 1.61 3.54 14.89
C LYS A 65 0.50 4.04 13.98
N VAL A 66 0.83 4.56 12.80
CA VAL A 66 -0.18 4.95 11.79
C VAL A 66 -1.07 3.76 11.43
N LEU A 67 -0.49 2.55 11.27
CA LEU A 67 -1.24 1.33 11.01
C LEU A 67 -2.02 0.81 12.23
N ALA A 68 -1.65 1.19 13.45
CA ALA A 68 -2.33 0.80 14.67
C ALA A 68 -3.46 1.76 15.07
N ALA A 69 -3.44 2.99 14.56
CA ALA A 69 -4.44 4.01 14.86
C ALA A 69 -5.86 3.60 14.42
N GLU A 70 -6.84 3.94 15.24
CA GLU A 70 -8.27 3.70 15.00
C GLU A 70 -8.89 4.80 14.14
N ASP A 71 -8.43 6.04 14.31
CA ASP A 71 -8.87 7.22 13.58
C ASP A 71 -7.75 8.28 13.48
N ASP A 72 -8.03 9.36 12.75
CA ASP A 72 -7.09 10.46 12.51
C ASP A 72 -6.89 11.37 13.74
N GLU A 73 -7.62 11.17 14.84
CA GLU A 73 -7.46 11.95 16.07
C GLU A 73 -6.36 11.38 16.99
N ASP A 74 -5.82 10.20 16.67
CA ASP A 74 -4.71 9.62 17.42
C ASP A 74 -3.48 10.54 17.35
N PRO A 75 -2.87 10.92 18.50
CA PRO A 75 -1.75 11.86 18.53
C PRO A 75 -0.49 11.38 17.81
N GLU A 76 -0.42 10.10 17.43
CA GLU A 76 0.69 9.50 16.70
C GLU A 76 0.46 9.49 15.17
N VAL A 77 -0.74 9.90 14.72
CA VAL A 77 -1.06 10.07 13.29
C VAL A 77 -0.59 11.45 12.83
N PRO A 78 0.09 11.55 11.67
CA PRO A 78 0.43 12.84 11.06
C PRO A 78 -0.79 13.72 10.79
N GLU A 79 -0.59 15.04 10.68
CA GLU A 79 -1.69 16.02 10.52
C GLU A 79 -2.53 15.76 9.25
N GLU A 80 -1.94 15.16 8.23
CA GLU A 80 -2.60 14.75 6.98
C GLU A 80 -3.58 13.57 7.14
N GLY A 81 -3.52 12.83 8.26
CA GLY A 81 -4.37 11.66 8.53
C GLY A 81 -3.77 10.34 8.06
N ILE A 82 -4.38 9.23 8.47
CA ILE A 82 -3.88 7.86 8.22
C ILE A 82 -3.78 7.60 6.72
N GLN A 83 -4.90 7.81 6.00
CA GLN A 83 -4.99 7.45 4.60
C GLN A 83 -3.99 8.25 3.77
N GLU A 84 -3.98 9.57 3.89
CA GLU A 84 -3.05 10.44 3.14
C GLU A 84 -1.59 10.14 3.46
N THR A 85 -1.26 9.81 4.72
CA THR A 85 0.10 9.37 5.09
C THR A 85 0.50 8.11 4.32
N LEU A 86 -0.37 7.08 4.29
CA LEU A 86 -0.09 5.84 3.57
C LEU A 86 0.02 6.06 2.06
N PHE A 87 -0.80 6.95 1.49
CA PHE A 87 -0.72 7.34 0.09
C PHE A 87 0.58 8.09 -0.24
N ASP A 88 1.02 9.06 0.56
CA ASP A 88 2.30 9.78 0.31
C ASP A 88 3.49 8.83 0.37
N VAL A 89 3.52 7.90 1.34
CA VAL A 89 4.60 6.90 1.41
C VAL A 89 4.59 5.99 0.19
N TRP A 90 3.42 5.49 -0.23
CA TRP A 90 3.31 4.65 -1.42
C TRP A 90 3.79 5.36 -2.68
N GLN A 91 3.29 6.57 -2.93
CA GLN A 91 3.63 7.36 -4.11
C GLN A 91 5.13 7.64 -4.17
N ARG A 92 5.77 8.04 -3.05
CA ARG A 92 7.23 8.25 -3.01
C ARG A 92 8.04 7.00 -3.26
N VAL A 93 7.49 5.82 -2.97
CA VAL A 93 8.17 4.55 -3.19
C VAL A 93 8.09 4.12 -4.66
N THR A 94 6.99 4.45 -5.36
CA THR A 94 6.75 4.03 -6.75
C THR A 94 7.10 5.09 -7.79
N ASP A 95 6.91 6.37 -7.48
CA ASP A 95 7.18 7.50 -8.37
C ASP A 95 8.68 7.89 -8.32
N PRO A 96 9.45 7.67 -9.40
CA PRO A 96 10.86 8.00 -9.44
C PRO A 96 11.14 9.52 -9.49
N ASP A 97 10.14 10.34 -9.80
CA ASP A 97 10.27 11.80 -9.84
C ASP A 97 10.06 12.45 -8.46
N MET A 98 9.55 11.68 -7.49
CA MET A 98 9.40 12.13 -6.11
C MET A 98 10.66 11.86 -5.28
N ASP A 99 10.99 12.81 -4.39
CA ASP A 99 11.96 12.58 -3.33
C ASP A 99 11.44 11.52 -2.34
N ASP A 100 12.24 10.48 -2.08
CA ASP A 100 11.90 9.40 -1.16
C ASP A 100 11.81 9.87 0.31
N ARG A 101 12.33 11.07 0.63
CA ARG A 101 12.35 11.65 1.99
C ARG A 101 12.92 10.67 3.03
N GLY A 102 13.88 9.84 2.65
CA GLY A 102 14.49 8.85 3.53
C GLY A 102 13.60 7.65 3.85
N ILE A 103 12.73 7.24 2.92
CA ILE A 103 12.01 5.96 3.01
C ILE A 103 12.97 4.80 2.66
N GLU A 104 13.16 3.90 3.61
CA GLU A 104 13.90 2.65 3.41
C GLU A 104 12.92 1.49 3.22
N ALA A 105 12.90 0.89 2.02
CA ALA A 105 12.01 -0.21 1.68
C ALA A 105 12.78 -1.35 0.97
N SER A 106 12.47 -2.60 1.31
CA SER A 106 13.06 -3.77 0.62
C SER A 106 12.56 -3.87 -0.82
N THR A 107 13.26 -4.67 -1.64
CA THR A 107 12.85 -4.93 -3.03
C THR A 107 11.44 -5.50 -3.09
N GLU A 108 11.10 -6.45 -2.22
CA GLU A 108 9.79 -7.08 -2.16
C GLU A 108 8.67 -6.06 -1.84
N VAL A 109 8.92 -5.12 -0.92
CA VAL A 109 7.95 -4.06 -0.60
C VAL A 109 7.72 -3.14 -1.79
N ARG A 110 8.79 -2.74 -2.47
CA ARG A 110 8.72 -1.92 -3.69
C ARG A 110 7.96 -2.65 -4.80
N GLU A 111 8.21 -3.94 -4.99
CA GLU A 111 7.50 -4.78 -5.94
C GLU A 111 5.99 -4.88 -5.64
N LEU A 112 5.60 -5.00 -4.37
CA LEU A 112 4.19 -5.04 -3.98
C LEU A 112 3.48 -3.71 -4.24
N PHE A 113 4.12 -2.58 -3.89
CA PHE A 113 3.56 -1.25 -4.15
C PHE A 113 3.40 -0.97 -5.63
N LYS A 114 4.40 -1.36 -6.44
CA LYS A 114 4.31 -1.25 -7.89
C LYS A 114 3.23 -2.15 -8.48
N LEU A 115 3.12 -3.39 -8.00
CA LEU A 115 2.05 -4.30 -8.42
C LEU A 115 0.67 -3.74 -8.08
N PHE A 116 0.51 -3.10 -6.92
CA PHE A 116 -0.73 -2.42 -6.55
C PHE A 116 -1.07 -1.30 -7.53
N GLU A 117 -0.12 -0.41 -7.80
CA GLU A 117 -0.29 0.68 -8.77
C GLU A 117 -0.73 0.15 -10.15
N GLU A 118 0.04 -0.76 -10.73
CA GLU A 118 -0.22 -1.32 -12.06
C GLU A 118 -1.53 -2.13 -12.13
N SER A 119 -1.95 -2.75 -11.03
CA SER A 119 -3.17 -3.57 -11.02
C SER A 119 -4.45 -2.75 -10.88
N PHE A 120 -4.40 -1.65 -10.13
CA PHE A 120 -5.56 -0.82 -9.78
C PHE A 120 -5.72 0.38 -10.71
N TRP A 121 -4.60 0.93 -11.20
CA TRP A 121 -4.54 2.00 -12.18
C TRP A 121 -3.63 1.57 -13.34
N PRO A 122 -4.04 0.55 -14.12
CA PRO A 122 -3.30 0.21 -15.32
C PRO A 122 -3.19 1.48 -16.18
N ALA A 123 -1.99 1.77 -16.68
CA ALA A 123 -1.81 2.82 -17.67
C ALA A 123 -2.90 2.62 -18.72
N GLU A 124 -3.71 3.66 -18.97
CA GLU A 124 -4.63 3.60 -20.09
C GLU A 124 -3.75 3.32 -21.31
N ASP A 125 -3.90 2.14 -21.91
CA ASP A 125 -3.41 1.93 -23.26
C ASP A 125 -3.99 3.10 -24.07
N GLU A 126 -3.13 4.03 -24.49
CA GLU A 126 -3.51 5.00 -25.51
C GLU A 126 -4.11 4.19 -26.67
N PRO A 127 -5.30 4.58 -27.17
CA PRO A 127 -6.07 3.78 -28.11
C PRO A 127 -5.31 3.39 -29.40
#